data_AF-A0A7X7J6B3-F1
#
_entry.id   AF-A0A7X7J6B3-F1
#
_cell.length_a   1.000
_cell.length_b   1.000
_cell.length_c   1.000
_cell.angle_alpha   90.00
_cell.angle_beta   90.00
_cell.angle_gamma   90.00
#
_symmetry.space_group_name_H-M   'P 1'
#
loop_
_entity.id
_entity.type
_entity.pdbx_description
1 polymer ?
#
loop_
_entity_poly.entity_id
_entity_poly.type
_entity_poly.pdbx_seq_one_letter_code
_entity_poly.pdbx_strand_id
1 'polypeptide(L)'
;MKMKAVKQTLGFLALRLCMGFVGLILIVVFYDIITKGAPAISWEFLSQAPREGMTEGGIFPAIVGTFFVTVITAVLAVPLGMGSAIYLNEYAPENLMTRFIRMSIRNLSGVPSIVYGLFGVALFVDACRFGTSV
;
A
#
# COMPACT_ATOMS: atom_id res chain seq x y z
N MET A 1 -26.52 -33.99 -20.23
CA MET A 1 -25.74 -33.89 -18.97
C MET A 1 -24.23 -33.86 -19.16
N LYS A 2 -23.62 -34.69 -20.03
CA LYS A 2 -22.14 -34.74 -20.23
C LYS A 2 -21.49 -33.42 -20.71
N MET A 3 -22.15 -32.65 -21.57
CA MET A 3 -21.61 -31.39 -22.13
C MET A 3 -21.36 -30.30 -21.07
N LYS A 4 -22.18 -30.24 -20.02
CA LYS A 4 -22.02 -29.27 -18.93
C LYS A 4 -20.81 -29.61 -18.05
N ALA A 5 -20.61 -30.90 -17.75
CA ALA A 5 -19.45 -31.38 -17.00
C ALA A 5 -18.13 -31.14 -17.75
N VAL A 6 -18.09 -31.35 -19.07
CA VAL A 6 -16.89 -31.10 -19.89
C VAL A 6 -16.53 -29.61 -19.92
N LYS A 7 -17.51 -28.72 -20.13
CA LYS A 7 -17.28 -27.26 -20.09
C LYS A 7 -16.80 -26.79 -18.71
N GLN A 8 -17.32 -27.36 -17.63
CA GLN A 8 -16.87 -27.07 -16.27
C GLN A 8 -15.42 -27.55 -16.05
N THR A 9 -15.09 -28.79 -16.40
CA THR A 9 -13.72 -29.31 -16.25
C THR A 9 -12.70 -28.53 -17.06
N LEU A 10 -13.03 -28.14 -18.30
CA LEU A 10 -12.16 -27.28 -19.12
C LEU A 10 -11.98 -25.89 -18.50
N GLY A 11 -13.06 -25.30 -17.97
CA GLY A 11 -12.99 -24.01 -17.27
C GLY A 11 -12.10 -24.07 -16.02
N PHE A 12 -12.28 -25.09 -15.18
CA PHE A 12 -11.43 -25.28 -14.00
C PHE A 12 -9.98 -25.60 -14.36
N LEU A 13 -9.74 -26.35 -15.45
CA LEU A 13 -8.39 -26.62 -15.93
C LEU A 13 -7.71 -25.33 -16.41
N ALA A 14 -8.40 -24.50 -17.19
CA ALA A 14 -7.89 -23.21 -17.63
C ALA A 14 -7.54 -22.30 -16.44
N LEU A 15 -8.42 -22.20 -15.44
CA LEU A 15 -8.16 -21.42 -14.22
C LEU A 15 -6.94 -21.96 -13.45
N ARG A 16 -6.79 -23.28 -13.33
CA ARG A 16 -5.63 -23.91 -12.66
C ARG A 16 -4.33 -23.63 -13.41
N LEU A 17 -4.35 -23.66 -14.74
CA LEU A 17 -3.19 -23.32 -15.58
C LEU A 17 -2.81 -21.85 -15.42
N CYS A 18 -3.78 -20.93 -15.46
CA CYS A 18 -3.52 -19.51 -15.20
C CYS A 18 -2.95 -19.26 -13.80
N MET A 19 -3.53 -19.90 -12.78
CA MET A 19 -3.01 -19.81 -11.40
C MET A 19 -1.61 -20.41 -11.29
N GLY A 20 -1.35 -21.54 -11.94
CA GLY A 20 -0.02 -22.16 -12.00
C GLY A 20 1.01 -21.27 -12.69
N PHE A 21 0.62 -20.59 -13.77
CA PHE A 21 1.49 -19.65 -14.49
C PHE A 21 1.83 -18.42 -13.65
N VAL A 22 0.83 -17.81 -12.99
CA VAL A 22 1.07 -16.69 -12.06
C VAL A 22 1.94 -17.15 -10.89
N GLY A 23 1.66 -18.32 -10.32
CA GLY A 23 2.47 -18.92 -9.26
C GLY A 23 3.92 -19.15 -9.68
N LEU A 24 4.14 -19.63 -10.91
CA LEU A 24 5.47 -19.81 -11.47
C LEU A 24 6.21 -18.49 -11.64
N ILE A 25 5.56 -17.45 -12.17
CA ILE A 25 6.16 -16.11 -12.27
C ILE A 25 6.55 -15.59 -10.89
N LEU A 26 5.67 -15.73 -9.89
CA LEU A 26 5.98 -15.31 -8.52
C LEU A 26 7.19 -16.06 -7.97
N ILE A 27 7.27 -17.39 -8.18
CA ILE A 27 8.43 -18.18 -7.75
C ILE A 27 9.72 -17.68 -8.41
N VAL A 28 9.70 -17.37 -9.71
CA VAL A 28 10.86 -16.83 -10.42
C VAL A 28 11.27 -15.46 -9.86
N VAL A 29 10.31 -14.57 -9.62
CA VAL A 29 10.58 -13.25 -9.02
C VAL A 29 11.19 -13.40 -7.62
N PHE A 30 10.63 -14.26 -6.77
CA PHE A 30 11.20 -14.50 -5.44
C PHE A 30 12.59 -15.14 -5.51
N TYR A 31 12.82 -16.07 -6.44
CA TYR A 31 14.12 -16.66 -6.67
C TYR A 31 15.16 -15.60 -7.06
N ASP A 32 14.81 -14.71 -7.98
CA ASP A 32 15.66 -13.58 -8.38
C ASP A 32 15.95 -12.64 -7.21
N ILE A 33 14.93 -12.27 -6.42
CA ILE A 33 15.08 -11.39 -5.25
C ILE A 33 16.03 -12.01 -4.23
N ILE A 34 15.88 -13.30 -3.92
CA ILE A 34 16.71 -13.96 -2.91
C ILE A 34 18.14 -14.13 -3.42
N THR A 35 18.33 -14.65 -4.63
CA THR A 35 19.66 -14.96 -5.15
C THR A 35 20.49 -13.72 -5.46
N LYS A 36 19.87 -12.67 -6.01
CA LYS A 36 20.55 -11.40 -6.31
C LYS A 36 20.59 -10.46 -5.11
N GLY A 37 19.55 -10.48 -4.27
CA GLY A 37 19.41 -9.58 -3.13
C GLY A 37 20.17 -10.02 -1.89
N ALA A 38 20.17 -11.31 -1.53
CA ALA A 38 20.82 -11.77 -0.29
C ALA A 38 22.32 -11.44 -0.22
N PRO A 39 23.12 -11.60 -1.29
CA PRO A 39 24.54 -11.20 -1.27
C PRO A 39 24.75 -9.68 -1.16
N ALA A 40 23.77 -8.88 -1.57
CA ALA A 40 23.84 -7.42 -1.49
C ALA A 40 23.54 -6.87 -0.09
N ILE A 41 22.96 -7.69 0.81
CA ILE A 41 22.70 -7.28 2.20
C ILE A 41 24.01 -7.26 2.97
N SER A 42 24.58 -6.06 3.09
CA SER A 42 25.76 -5.79 3.91
C SER A 42 25.43 -4.76 4.99
N TRP A 43 26.32 -4.64 5.98
CA TRP A 43 26.19 -3.58 6.98
C TRP A 43 26.28 -2.18 6.35
N GLU A 44 27.08 -2.03 5.30
CA GLU A 44 27.16 -0.80 4.52
C GLU A 44 25.81 -0.48 3.86
N PHE A 45 25.17 -1.47 3.23
CA PHE A 45 23.86 -1.32 2.59
C PHE A 45 22.77 -0.89 3.59
N LEU A 46 22.80 -1.37 4.83
CA LEU A 46 21.79 -1.02 5.84
C LEU A 46 22.04 0.32 6.54
N SER A 47 23.30 0.73 6.69
CA SER A 47 23.68 1.88 7.54
C SER A 47 24.08 3.14 6.77
N GLN A 48 24.39 3.04 5.48
CA GLN A 48 24.81 4.18 4.68
C GLN A 48 23.65 4.82 3.90
N ALA A 49 23.85 6.08 3.52
CA ALA A 49 23.00 6.76 2.55
C ALA A 49 23.30 6.27 1.12
N PRO A 50 22.32 6.34 0.20
CA PRO A 50 22.54 5.97 -1.19
C PRO A 50 23.47 6.98 -1.88
N ARG A 51 24.29 6.49 -2.79
CA ARG A 51 25.25 7.24 -3.61
C ARG A 51 25.11 6.81 -5.06
N GLU A 52 25.65 7.62 -5.99
CA GLU A 52 25.68 7.30 -7.43
C GLU A 52 24.32 6.84 -7.99
N GLY A 53 23.25 7.57 -7.66
CA GLY A 53 21.90 7.25 -8.16
C GLY A 53 21.36 5.88 -7.69
N MET A 54 21.60 5.51 -6.43
CA MET A 54 21.18 4.23 -5.80
C MET A 54 21.96 3.00 -6.27
N THR A 55 23.04 3.18 -7.06
CA THR A 55 23.89 2.05 -7.48
C THR A 55 24.93 1.68 -6.43
N GLU A 56 25.25 2.59 -5.51
CA GLU A 56 26.18 2.40 -4.41
C GLU A 56 25.63 2.96 -3.09
N GLY A 57 26.29 2.62 -1.97
CA GLY A 57 25.86 3.04 -0.63
C GLY A 57 24.75 2.16 -0.06
N GLY A 58 23.79 2.77 0.63
CA GLY A 58 22.77 2.04 1.38
C GLY A 58 21.38 2.66 1.36
N ILE A 59 20.47 2.05 2.12
CA ILE A 59 19.04 2.40 2.19
C ILE A 59 18.65 3.01 3.54
N PHE A 60 19.63 3.41 4.37
CA PHE A 60 19.39 3.89 5.72
C PHE A 60 18.37 5.05 5.78
N PRO A 61 18.47 6.10 4.93
CA PRO A 61 17.48 7.18 4.93
C PRO A 61 16.07 6.71 4.57
N ALA A 62 15.93 5.71 3.69
CA ALA A 62 14.63 5.17 3.31
C ALA A 62 14.00 4.37 4.47
N ILE A 63 14.79 3.58 5.20
CA ILE A 63 14.34 2.84 6.39
C ILE A 63 13.87 3.82 7.46
N VAL A 64 14.73 4.78 7.80
CA VAL A 64 14.47 5.76 8.86
C VAL A 64 13.31 6.68 8.48
N GLY A 65 13.28 7.16 7.24
CA GLY A 65 12.19 7.98 6.71
C GLY A 65 10.85 7.25 6.75
N THR A 66 10.79 5.99 6.29
CA THR A 66 9.57 5.18 6.35
C THR A 66 9.10 4.96 7.79
N PHE A 67 10.04 4.68 8.70
CA PHE A 67 9.75 4.50 10.12
C PHE A 67 9.15 5.78 10.72
N PHE A 68 9.80 6.93 10.55
CA PHE A 68 9.31 8.20 11.09
C PHE A 68 7.97 8.61 10.48
N VAL A 69 7.81 8.52 9.16
CA VAL A 69 6.54 8.82 8.49
C VAL A 69 5.42 7.96 9.05
N THR A 70 5.66 6.65 9.23
CA THR A 70 4.66 5.73 9.76
C THR A 70 4.33 6.04 11.22
N VAL A 71 5.33 6.27 12.07
CA VAL A 71 5.14 6.58 13.50
C VAL A 71 4.42 7.91 13.67
N ILE A 72 4.86 8.97 12.99
CA ILE A 72 4.23 10.30 13.08
C ILE A 72 2.78 10.21 12.58
N THR A 73 2.55 9.52 11.46
CA THR A 73 1.19 9.30 10.94
C THR A 73 0.33 8.56 11.95
N ALA A 74 0.83 7.49 12.56
CA ALA A 74 0.09 6.73 13.56
C ALA A 74 -0.23 7.57 14.81
N VAL A 75 0.76 8.30 15.34
CA VAL A 75 0.60 9.15 16.53
C VAL A 75 -0.44 10.25 16.31
N LEU A 76 -0.54 10.80 15.10
CA LEU A 76 -1.53 11.83 14.79
C LEU A 76 -2.89 11.23 14.41
N ALA A 77 -2.91 10.22 13.54
CA ALA A 77 -4.13 9.67 12.97
C ALA A 77 -4.89 8.76 13.93
N VAL A 78 -4.19 7.94 14.74
CA VAL A 78 -4.85 6.98 15.63
C VAL A 78 -5.69 7.67 16.71
N PRO A 79 -5.17 8.67 17.47
CA PRO A 79 -5.99 9.34 18.49
C PRO A 79 -7.16 10.10 17.88
N LEU A 80 -6.94 10.80 16.75
CA LEU A 80 -8.00 11.53 16.06
C LEU A 80 -9.07 10.57 15.48
N GLY A 81 -8.65 9.48 14.86
CA GLY A 81 -9.54 8.47 14.30
C GLY A 81 -10.36 7.75 15.38
N MET A 82 -9.69 7.34 16.46
CA MET A 82 -10.34 6.70 17.60
C MET A 82 -11.31 7.65 18.32
N GLY A 83 -10.89 8.89 18.58
CA GLY A 83 -11.74 9.90 19.20
C GLY A 83 -12.97 10.23 18.35
N SER A 84 -12.78 10.38 17.03
CA SER A 84 -13.89 10.57 16.08
C SER A 84 -14.84 9.38 16.06
N ALA A 85 -14.31 8.16 16.11
CA ALA A 85 -15.12 6.93 16.13
C ALA A 85 -15.93 6.81 17.42
N ILE A 86 -15.33 7.08 18.59
CA ILE A 86 -16.03 7.08 19.88
C ILE A 86 -17.13 8.13 19.88
N TYR A 87 -16.81 9.38 19.49
CA TYR A 87 -17.80 10.45 19.44
C TYR A 87 -18.99 10.10 18.53
N LEU A 88 -18.72 9.62 17.31
CA LEU A 88 -19.76 9.33 16.33
C LEU A 88 -20.65 8.13 16.69
N ASN A 89 -20.17 7.21 17.54
CA ASN A 89 -20.96 6.05 17.96
C ASN A 89 -21.67 6.26 19.29
N GLU A 90 -21.00 6.87 20.28
CA GLU A 90 -21.53 6.96 21.64
C GLU A 90 -22.25 8.28 21.93
N TYR A 91 -21.85 9.38 21.30
CA TYR A 91 -22.30 10.72 21.69
C TYR A 91 -23.08 11.46 20.59
N ALA A 92 -22.80 11.19 19.31
CA ALA A 92 -23.36 11.95 18.21
C ALA A 92 -24.85 11.66 18.00
N PRO A 93 -25.73 12.68 17.98
CA PRO A 93 -27.15 12.49 17.74
C PRO A 93 -27.44 12.02 16.31
N GLU A 94 -28.53 11.29 16.12
CA GLU A 94 -28.97 10.84 14.80
C GLU A 94 -29.61 11.98 14.00
N ASN A 95 -28.79 12.73 13.27
CA ASN A 95 -29.23 13.78 12.36
C ASN A 95 -28.57 13.66 10.98
N LEU A 96 -28.99 14.55 10.07
CA LEU A 96 -28.48 14.57 8.69
C LEU A 96 -26.95 14.78 8.63
N MET A 97 -26.39 15.60 9.52
CA MET A 97 -24.96 15.87 9.57
C MET A 97 -24.17 14.62 9.98
N THR A 98 -24.57 13.94 11.05
CA THR A 98 -23.94 12.69 11.50
C THR A 98 -24.03 11.61 10.42
N ARG A 99 -25.17 11.53 9.72
CA ARG A 99 -25.36 10.60 8.59
C ARG A 99 -24.44 10.92 7.42
N PHE A 100 -24.27 12.20 7.09
CA PHE A 100 -23.34 12.65 6.04
C PHE A 100 -21.89 12.32 6.40
N ILE A 101 -21.45 12.62 7.63
CA ILE A 101 -20.10 12.30 8.11
C ILE A 101 -19.83 10.79 8.02
N ARG A 102 -20.74 9.95 8.53
CA ARG A 102 -20.61 8.48 8.44
C ARG A 102 -20.52 7.99 7.00
N MET A 103 -21.32 8.56 6.09
CA MET A 103 -21.26 8.22 4.67
C MET A 103 -19.90 8.58 4.05
N SER A 104 -19.39 9.77 4.35
CA SER A 104 -18.09 10.23 3.87
C SER A 104 -16.94 9.34 4.37
N ILE A 105 -16.93 8.98 5.66
CA ILE A 105 -15.93 8.06 6.23
C ILE A 105 -15.97 6.71 5.52
N ARG A 106 -17.16 6.14 5.31
CA ARG A 106 -17.33 4.86 4.62
C ARG A 106 -16.81 4.94 3.18
N ASN A 107 -17.14 6.01 2.46
CA ASN A 107 -16.65 6.21 1.10
C ASN A 107 -15.12 6.35 1.06
N LEU A 108 -14.53 7.13 1.96
CA LEU A 108 -13.08 7.29 2.07
C LEU A 108 -12.38 5.96 2.35
N SER A 109 -12.92 5.12 3.25
CA SER A 109 -12.33 3.81 3.53
C SER A 109 -12.31 2.86 2.33
N GLY A 110 -13.16 3.09 1.32
CA GLY A 110 -13.23 2.28 0.10
C GLY A 110 -12.38 2.82 -1.05
N VAL A 111 -11.77 4.00 -0.91
CA VAL A 111 -10.93 4.59 -1.97
C VAL A 111 -9.60 3.84 -2.05
N PRO A 112 -9.15 3.42 -3.25
CA PRO A 112 -7.85 2.77 -3.42
C PRO A 112 -6.69 3.68 -3.02
N SER A 113 -5.65 3.12 -2.40
CA SER A 113 -4.47 3.88 -1.94
C SER A 113 -3.79 4.69 -3.05
N ILE A 114 -3.80 4.20 -4.29
CA ILE A 114 -3.21 4.92 -5.44
C ILE A 114 -3.89 6.27 -5.70
N VAL A 115 -5.19 6.37 -5.45
CA VAL A 115 -5.93 7.63 -5.61
C VAL A 115 -5.47 8.65 -4.58
N TYR A 116 -5.25 8.23 -3.33
CA TYR A 116 -4.69 9.10 -2.30
C TYR A 116 -3.25 9.55 -2.62
N GLY A 117 -2.44 8.66 -3.19
CA GLY A 117 -1.09 9.01 -3.67
C GLY A 117 -1.11 10.08 -4.76
N LEU A 118 -1.93 9.89 -5.80
CA LEU A 118 -2.08 10.86 -6.90
C LEU A 118 -2.69 12.18 -6.44
N PHE A 119 -3.67 12.14 -5.53
CA PHE A 119 -4.22 13.35 -4.91
C PHE A 119 -3.16 14.10 -4.11
N GLY A 120 -2.29 13.39 -3.39
CA GLY A 120 -1.16 13.99 -2.68
C GLY A 120 -0.22 14.74 -3.63
N VAL A 121 0.11 14.17 -4.79
CA VAL A 121 0.91 14.85 -5.82
C VAL A 121 0.19 16.10 -6.31
N ALA A 122 -1.06 15.99 -6.75
CA ALA A 122 -1.82 17.12 -7.27
C ALA A 122 -1.97 18.26 -6.24
N LEU A 123 -2.18 17.93 -4.97
CA LEU A 123 -2.36 18.92 -3.91
C LEU A 123 -1.03 19.54 -3.48
N PHE A 124 -0.05 18.73 -3.09
CA PHE A 124 1.17 19.23 -2.47
C PHE A 124 2.21 19.68 -3.50
N VAL A 125 2.36 18.94 -4.61
CA VAL A 125 3.34 19.25 -5.65
C VAL A 125 2.80 20.31 -6.60
N ASP A 126 1.64 20.06 -7.22
CA ASP A 126 1.14 20.94 -8.28
C ASP A 126 0.45 22.19 -7.72
N ALA A 127 -0.48 22.04 -6.77
CA ALA A 127 -1.23 23.17 -6.23
C ALA A 127 -0.43 23.98 -5.20
N CYS A 128 0.19 23.34 -4.21
CA CYS A 128 0.99 24.02 -3.18
C CYS A 128 2.42 24.36 -3.62
N ARG A 129 2.89 23.87 -4.76
CA ARG A 129 4.24 24.10 -5.29
C ARG A 129 5.37 23.72 -4.32
N PHE A 130 5.17 22.67 -3.52
CA PHE A 130 6.21 22.20 -2.60
C PHE A 130 7.35 21.44 -3.32
N GLY A 131 7.18 21.17 -4.61
CA GLY A 131 8.14 20.40 -5.40
C GLY A 131 8.08 18.90 -5.07
N THR A 132 8.72 18.09 -5.91
CA THR A 132 8.85 16.65 -5.67
C THR A 132 9.97 16.41 -4.66
N SER A 133 9.65 15.84 -3.49
CA SER A 133 10.70 15.30 -2.61
C SER A 133 11.30 14.06 -3.27
N VAL A 134 12.63 14.04 -3.37
CA VAL A 134 13.44 12.95 -3.95
C VAL A 134 13.89 12.00 -2.85
#